data_AF-A0A8G0KWS0-F1
#
_entry.id   AF-A0A8G0KWS0-F1
#
_cell.length_a   1.000
_cell.length_b   1.000
_cell.length_c   1.000
_cell.angle_alpha   90.00
_cell.angle_beta   90.00
_cell.angle_gamma   90.00
#
_symmetry.space_group_name_H-M   'P 1'
#
loop_
_entity.id
_entity.type
_entity.pdbx_description
1 polymer ?
#
loop_
_entity_poly.entity_id
_entity_poly.type
_entity_poly.pdbx_seq_one_letter_code
_entity_poly.pdbx_strand_id
1 'polypeptide(L)'
;MGSFPKQGVELLQTMLAYYFAFNKVIKETEYVHRFPFLLDAIFKEDIDEDNRKIILEFIYKNKPKDEQIIFSIAESKDNKITVNNYNKESMNNEAKLILTDLTNKRSILKPFNMEQKRHLEETMKLIE
;
A
#
# COMPACT_ATOMS: atom_id res chain seq x y z
N MET A 1 25.73 -27.66 1.47
CA MET A 1 24.66 -27.14 2.36
C MET A 1 24.25 -25.80 1.82
N GLY A 2 23.10 -25.75 1.15
CA GLY A 2 22.66 -24.62 0.32
C GLY A 2 22.22 -23.43 1.16
N SER A 3 22.91 -22.30 0.97
CA SER A 3 22.51 -20.99 1.48
C SER A 3 21.35 -20.46 0.63
N PHE A 4 20.12 -20.82 0.98
CA PHE A 4 18.92 -20.26 0.38
C PHE A 4 17.88 -19.95 1.47
N PRO A 5 17.98 -18.74 2.07
CA PRO A 5 16.78 -18.00 2.45
C PRO A 5 16.83 -16.48 2.17
N LYS A 6 17.85 -15.95 1.45
CA LYS A 6 18.01 -14.49 1.23
C LYS A 6 17.35 -13.94 -0.05
N GLN A 7 16.99 -14.81 -1.00
CA GLN A 7 16.60 -14.37 -2.34
C GLN A 7 15.22 -13.67 -2.41
N GLY A 8 14.30 -14.01 -1.52
CA GLY A 8 12.92 -13.48 -1.57
C GLY A 8 12.80 -12.00 -1.20
N VAL A 9 13.51 -11.58 -0.14
CA VAL A 9 13.48 -10.20 0.36
C VAL A 9 14.21 -9.25 -0.59
N GLU A 10 15.41 -9.64 -1.01
CA GLU A 10 16.22 -8.86 -1.96
C GLU A 10 15.50 -8.69 -3.29
N LEU A 11 14.79 -9.73 -3.75
CA LEU A 11 13.96 -9.67 -4.96
C LEU A 11 12.80 -8.69 -4.79
N LEU A 12 12.10 -8.73 -3.66
CA LEU A 12 11.02 -7.79 -3.37
C LEU A 12 11.53 -6.34 -3.32
N GLN A 13 12.67 -6.08 -2.66
CA GLN A 13 13.28 -4.75 -2.64
C GLN A 13 13.69 -4.27 -4.02
N THR A 14 14.27 -5.16 -4.84
CA THR A 14 14.64 -4.86 -6.23
C THR A 14 13.40 -4.51 -7.06
N MET A 15 12.32 -5.27 -6.89
CA MET A 15 11.03 -5.01 -7.55
C MET A 15 10.43 -3.66 -7.11
N LEU A 16 10.44 -3.37 -5.81
CA LEU A 16 10.00 -2.07 -5.29
C LEU A 16 10.86 -0.93 -5.85
N ALA A 17 12.18 -1.07 -5.85
CA ALA A 17 13.10 -0.09 -6.43
C ALA A 17 12.79 0.17 -7.91
N TYR A 18 12.52 -0.89 -8.68
CA TYR A 18 12.10 -0.78 -10.07
C TYR A 18 10.78 0.00 -10.20
N TYR A 19 9.76 -0.28 -9.38
CA TYR A 19 8.50 0.45 -9.44
C TYR A 19 8.65 1.93 -9.07
N PHE A 20 9.46 2.27 -8.05
CA PHE A 20 9.74 3.66 -7.71
C PHE A 20 10.50 4.39 -8.82
N ALA A 21 11.48 3.73 -9.44
CA ALA A 21 12.19 4.29 -10.59
C ALA A 21 11.25 4.53 -11.77
N PHE A 22 10.37 3.57 -12.06
CA PHE A 22 9.38 3.70 -13.12
C PHE A 22 8.37 4.83 -12.84
N ASN A 23 7.89 4.96 -11.59
CA ASN A 23 7.02 6.07 -11.19
C ASN A 23 7.71 7.44 -11.37
N LYS A 24 9.02 7.52 -11.14
CA LYS A 24 9.81 8.73 -11.38
C LYS A 24 9.90 9.08 -12.88
N VAL A 25 10.08 8.08 -13.74
CA VAL A 25 10.07 8.30 -15.20
C VAL A 25 8.71 8.81 -15.67
N ILE A 26 7.61 8.23 -15.17
CA ILE A 26 6.26 8.72 -15.45
C ILE A 26 6.11 10.18 -15.03
N LYS A 27 6.59 10.54 -13.84
CA LYS A 27 6.56 11.93 -13.35
C LYS A 27 7.28 12.91 -14.29
N GLU A 28 8.38 12.49 -14.89
CA GLU A 28 9.17 13.31 -15.81
C GLU A 28 8.55 13.39 -17.22
N THR A 29 7.45 12.66 -17.47
CA THR A 29 6.74 12.63 -18.75
C THR A 29 5.53 13.56 -18.72
N GLU A 30 5.67 14.77 -19.26
CA GLU A 30 4.71 15.90 -19.09
C GLU A 30 3.26 15.61 -19.50
N TYR A 31 3.03 14.71 -20.47
CA TYR A 31 1.69 14.43 -20.99
C TYR A 31 0.97 13.27 -20.29
N VAL A 32 1.61 12.62 -19.31
CA VAL A 32 1.02 11.46 -18.60
C VAL A 32 0.47 11.89 -17.26
N HIS A 33 -0.83 11.65 -17.03
CA HIS A 33 -1.43 11.80 -15.72
C HIS A 33 -0.93 10.69 -14.78
N ARG A 34 -0.42 11.09 -13.61
CA ARG A 34 -0.02 10.16 -12.56
C ARG A 34 -1.16 10.03 -11.55
N PHE A 35 -1.51 8.79 -11.26
CA PHE A 35 -2.46 8.43 -10.20
C PHE A 35 -1.71 8.07 -8.91
N PRO A 36 -2.42 8.00 -7.77
CA PRO A 36 -1.85 7.50 -6.52
C PRO A 36 -1.11 6.18 -6.72
N PHE A 37 0.08 6.09 -6.14
CA PHE A 37 0.94 4.93 -6.30
C PHE A 37 0.46 3.79 -5.40
N LEU A 38 -0.09 2.74 -6.01
CA LEU A 38 -0.70 1.61 -5.31
C LEU A 38 0.24 0.41 -5.26
N LEU A 39 0.47 -0.14 -4.06
CA LEU A 39 1.22 -1.38 -3.84
C LEU A 39 0.36 -2.38 -3.07
N ASP A 40 -0.13 -3.42 -3.73
CA ASP A 40 -0.97 -4.43 -3.08
C ASP A 40 -0.11 -5.55 -2.47
N ALA A 41 -0.55 -6.04 -1.30
CA ALA A 41 0.02 -7.15 -0.56
C ALA A 41 1.55 -7.14 -0.50
N ILE A 42 2.13 -6.05 0.04
CA ILE A 42 3.59 -5.83 -0.02
C ILE A 42 4.39 -6.89 0.75
N PHE A 43 3.78 -7.59 1.70
CA PHE A 43 4.40 -8.72 2.38
C PHE A 43 4.00 -10.00 1.67
N LYS A 44 4.98 -10.67 1.07
CA LYS A 44 4.81 -12.04 0.58
C LYS A 44 4.79 -13.02 1.76
N GLU A 45 4.19 -14.19 1.54
CA GLU A 45 4.22 -15.31 2.47
C GLU A 45 5.69 -15.62 2.83
N ASP A 46 5.98 -15.76 4.13
CA ASP A 46 7.31 -16.06 4.72
C ASP A 46 8.33 -14.91 4.87
N ILE A 47 7.90 -13.65 5.01
CA ILE A 47 8.81 -12.56 5.44
C ILE A 47 8.83 -12.43 6.97
N ASP A 48 10.02 -12.55 7.56
CA ASP A 48 10.26 -12.34 9.00
C ASP A 48 10.06 -10.87 9.43
N GLU A 49 10.00 -10.63 10.75
CA GLU A 49 9.67 -9.31 11.30
C GLU A 49 10.74 -8.24 10.96
N ASP A 50 12.02 -8.60 10.99
CA ASP A 50 13.12 -7.68 10.68
C ASP A 50 13.07 -7.24 9.21
N ASN A 51 12.81 -8.16 8.28
CA ASN A 51 12.71 -7.83 6.87
C ASN A 51 11.45 -7.02 6.56
N ARG A 52 10.32 -7.25 7.26
CA ARG A 52 9.12 -6.39 7.14
C ARG A 52 9.45 -4.94 7.47
N LYS A 53 10.20 -4.71 8.55
CA LYS A 53 10.64 -3.36 8.94
C LYS A 53 11.52 -2.72 7.87
N ILE A 54 12.50 -3.45 7.35
CA ILE A 54 13.39 -2.98 6.29
C ILE A 54 12.59 -2.58 5.03
N ILE A 55 11.60 -3.38 4.63
CA ILE A 55 10.73 -3.09 3.48
C ILE A 55 9.92 -1.82 3.72
N LEU A 56 9.29 -1.67 4.89
CA LEU A 56 8.49 -0.49 5.22
C LEU A 56 9.34 0.78 5.28
N GLU A 57 10.54 0.71 5.87
CA GLU A 57 11.50 1.81 5.89
C GLU A 57 11.95 2.19 4.48
N PHE A 58 12.19 1.19 3.61
CA PHE A 58 12.51 1.44 2.20
C PHE A 58 11.38 2.17 1.48
N ILE A 59 10.14 1.72 1.64
CA ILE A 59 8.95 2.37 1.04
C ILE A 59 8.82 3.80 1.57
N TYR A 60 8.88 3.99 2.89
CA TYR A 60 8.69 5.29 3.52
C TYR A 60 9.78 6.31 3.14
N LYS A 61 11.03 5.85 2.98
CA LYS A 61 12.15 6.67 2.55
C LYS A 61 12.04 7.09 1.08
N ASN A 62 11.55 6.21 0.21
CA ASN A 62 11.52 6.43 -1.23
C ASN A 62 10.14 6.87 -1.78
N LYS A 63 9.14 7.06 -0.91
CA LYS A 63 7.80 7.51 -1.32
C LYS A 63 7.87 8.82 -2.13
N PRO A 64 7.05 8.97 -3.19
CA PRO A 64 6.89 10.26 -3.86
C PRO A 64 6.46 11.33 -2.85
N LYS A 65 7.02 12.54 -2.98
CA LYS A 65 6.65 13.68 -2.11
C LYS A 65 5.44 14.45 -2.65
N ASP A 66 5.16 14.28 -3.93
CA ASP A 66 4.17 14.99 -4.73
C ASP A 66 2.96 14.12 -5.12
N GLU A 67 2.90 12.89 -4.62
CA GLU A 67 1.79 11.95 -4.85
C GLU A 67 1.45 11.21 -3.55
N GLN A 68 0.22 10.72 -3.45
CA GLN A 68 -0.13 9.75 -2.43
C GLN A 68 0.41 8.36 -2.78
N ILE A 69 0.91 7.65 -1.77
CA ILE A 69 1.17 6.21 -1.84
C ILE A 69 0.11 5.48 -0.99
N ILE A 70 -0.43 4.40 -1.53
CA ILE A 70 -1.37 3.51 -0.86
C ILE A 70 -0.80 2.11 -0.95
N PHE A 71 -0.69 1.41 0.18
CA PHE A 71 -0.29 0.03 0.17
C PHE A 71 -1.09 -0.80 1.16
N SER A 72 -1.24 -2.09 0.87
CA SER A 72 -1.97 -3.03 1.71
C SER A 72 -1.03 -4.06 2.32
N ILE A 73 -1.34 -4.48 3.54
CA ILE A 73 -0.68 -5.56 4.25
C ILE A 73 -1.73 -6.46 4.87
N ALA A 74 -1.49 -7.77 4.82
CA ALA A 74 -2.33 -8.73 5.52
C ALA A 74 -2.01 -8.67 7.03
N GLU A 75 -3.02 -8.39 7.84
CA GLU A 75 -2.93 -8.44 9.30
C GLU A 75 -3.67 -9.69 9.82
N SER A 76 -2.97 -10.52 10.58
CA SER A 76 -3.53 -11.66 11.31
C SER A 76 -3.55 -11.36 12.81
N LYS A 77 -4.51 -11.96 13.53
CA LYS A 77 -4.57 -11.92 15.00
C LYS A 77 -3.33 -12.53 15.65
N ASP A 78 -2.62 -13.39 14.93
CA ASP A 78 -1.41 -14.07 15.41
C ASP A 78 -0.12 -13.26 15.16
N ASN A 79 -0.22 -12.10 14.49
CA ASN A 79 0.93 -11.22 14.30
C ASN A 79 1.35 -10.59 15.64
N LYS A 80 2.62 -10.76 16.02
CA LYS A 80 3.16 -10.13 17.24
C LYS A 80 3.24 -8.60 17.14
N ILE A 81 3.47 -8.10 15.93
CA ILE A 81 3.59 -6.67 15.62
C ILE A 81 2.37 -6.25 14.81
N THR A 82 1.60 -5.30 15.35
CA THR A 82 0.39 -4.77 14.68
C THR A 82 0.76 -3.68 13.67
N VAL A 83 -0.17 -3.34 12.77
CA VAL A 83 0.02 -2.22 11.83
C VAL A 83 0.24 -0.88 12.54
N ASN A 84 -0.35 -0.71 13.74
CA ASN A 84 -0.11 0.48 14.55
C ASN A 84 1.36 0.60 15.00
N ASN A 85 2.00 -0.53 15.35
CA ASN A 85 3.42 -0.55 15.71
C ASN A 85 4.28 -0.14 14.52
N TYR A 86 4.00 -0.71 13.33
CA TYR A 86 4.71 -0.34 12.11
C TYR A 86 4.57 1.14 11.75
N ASN A 87 3.38 1.71 11.88
CA ASN A 87 3.18 3.15 11.61
C ASN A 87 4.01 4.01 12.59
N LYS A 88 4.01 3.63 13.87
CA LYS A 88 4.77 4.34 14.90
C LYS A 88 6.28 4.25 14.67
N GLU A 89 6.80 3.07 14.38
CA GLU A 89 8.24 2.82 14.29
C GLU A 89 8.86 3.19 12.95
N SER A 90 8.17 2.91 11.84
CA SER A 90 8.74 3.07 10.49
C SER A 90 8.21 4.28 9.74
N MET A 91 7.07 4.86 10.15
CA MET A 91 6.40 5.95 9.43
C MET A 91 6.07 7.17 10.28
N ASN A 92 6.63 7.27 11.50
CA ASN A 92 6.46 8.40 12.41
C ASN A 92 4.98 8.77 12.71
N ASN A 93 4.06 7.81 12.66
CA ASN A 93 2.60 8.03 12.75
C ASN A 93 2.01 8.93 11.65
N GLU A 94 2.71 9.13 10.53
CA GLU A 94 2.20 9.93 9.41
C GLU A 94 1.19 9.14 8.56
N ALA A 95 1.27 7.81 8.54
CA ALA A 95 0.39 6.99 7.72
C ALA A 95 -1.05 7.00 8.24
N LYS A 96 -2.01 7.10 7.31
CA LYS A 96 -3.44 6.93 7.59
C LYS A 96 -3.79 5.45 7.46
N LEU A 97 -4.21 4.85 8.56
CA LEU A 97 -4.50 3.41 8.63
C LEU A 97 -5.97 3.16 8.35
N ILE A 98 -6.23 2.22 7.43
CA ILE A 98 -7.57 1.76 7.08
C ILE A 98 -7.60 0.26 7.29
N LEU A 99 -8.39 -0.21 8.25
CA LEU A 99 -8.63 -1.62 8.45
C LEU A 99 -9.85 -2.04 7.63
N THR A 100 -9.64 -2.96 6.70
CA THR A 100 -10.70 -3.61 5.93
C THR A 100 -10.79 -5.07 6.34
N ASP A 101 -11.80 -5.43 7.11
CA ASP A 101 -12.09 -6.83 7.44
C ASP A 101 -13.28 -7.35 6.60
N LEU A 102 -13.56 -8.66 6.65
CA LEU A 102 -14.67 -9.29 5.90
C LEU A 102 -16.06 -8.79 6.35
N THR A 103 -16.14 -8.13 7.50
CA THR A 103 -17.38 -7.71 8.16
C THR A 103 -17.65 -6.20 8.08
N ASN A 104 -16.61 -5.37 7.96
CA ASN A 104 -16.65 -3.91 7.98
C ASN A 104 -16.38 -3.35 6.59
N LYS A 105 -17.47 -3.05 5.88
CA LYS A 105 -17.45 -2.28 4.64
C LYS A 105 -17.53 -0.79 4.99
N ARG A 106 -16.41 -0.07 4.96
CA ARG A 106 -16.39 1.39 5.14
C ARG A 106 -15.83 2.06 3.90
N SER A 107 -16.58 3.02 3.36
CA SER A 107 -16.08 3.90 2.30
C SER A 107 -14.93 4.75 2.82
N ILE A 108 -13.83 4.76 2.07
CA ILE A 108 -12.58 5.46 2.40
C ILE A 108 -12.75 7.00 2.29
N LEU A 109 -13.71 7.46 1.50
CA LEU A 109 -13.77 8.86 1.05
C LEU A 109 -14.79 9.71 1.81
N LYS A 110 -15.85 9.12 2.40
CA LYS A 110 -16.85 9.80 3.25
C LYS A 110 -17.85 8.77 3.83
N PRO A 111 -18.53 9.06 4.96
CA PRO A 111 -19.72 8.32 5.38
C PRO A 111 -20.72 8.26 4.22
N PHE A 112 -21.38 7.12 4.04
CA PHE A 112 -22.42 6.98 3.04
C PHE A 112 -23.57 7.93 3.37
N ASN A 113 -23.95 8.75 2.39
CA ASN A 113 -25.00 9.74 2.44
C ASN A 113 -25.79 9.71 1.12
N MET A 114 -26.83 10.55 1.04
CA MET A 114 -27.71 10.61 -0.13
C MET A 114 -27.00 11.01 -1.43
N GLU A 115 -25.88 11.73 -1.34
CA GLU A 115 -25.10 12.18 -2.49
C GLU A 115 -24.42 10.99 -3.20
N GLN A 116 -23.79 10.08 -2.44
CA GLN A 116 -23.19 8.87 -3.04
C GLN A 116 -24.24 7.89 -3.56
N LYS A 117 -25.42 7.82 -2.93
CA LYS A 117 -26.54 7.01 -3.43
C LYS A 117 -26.97 7.47 -4.83
N ARG A 118 -27.09 8.79 -5.02
CA ARG A 118 -27.42 9.39 -6.32
C ARG A 118 -26.38 9.04 -7.38
N HIS A 119 -25.09 9.17 -7.06
CA HIS A 119 -24.01 8.81 -7.99
C HIS A 119 -24.00 7.32 -8.34
N LEU A 120 -24.30 6.44 -7.38
CA LEU A 120 -24.42 5.01 -7.62
C LEU A 120 -25.58 4.71 -8.58
N GLU A 121 -26.76 5.27 -8.34
CA GLU A 121 -27.94 5.09 -9.21
C GLU A 121 -27.70 5.64 -10.62
N GLU A 122 -27.04 6.79 -10.73
CA GLU A 122 -26.63 7.39 -12.00
C GLU A 122 -25.64 6.50 -12.76
N THR A 123 -24.66 5.93 -12.05
CA THR A 123 -23.69 4.98 -12.63
C THR A 123 -24.36 3.70 -13.13
N MET A 124 -25.29 3.13 -12.34
CA MET A 124 -26.02 1.92 -12.74
C MET A 124 -26.87 2.16 -14.00
N LYS A 125 -27.52 3.32 -14.12
CA LYS A 125 -28.26 3.72 -15.33
C LYS A 125 -27.41 3.89 -16.58
N LEU A 126 -26.11 4.15 -16.43
CA LEU A 126 -25.19 4.27 -17.56
C LEU A 126 -24.66 2.90 -18.03
N ILE A 127 -24.82 1.87 -17.20
CA ILE A 127 -24.39 0.49 -17.47
C ILE A 127 -25.57 -0.35 -18.03
N GLU A 128 -26.81 0.07 -17.77
CA GLU A 128 -28.05 -0.42 -18.42
C GLU A 128 -28.27 0.20 -19.81
#